data_AF-A0ABD0MYI0-F1
#
_entry.id   AF-A0ABD0MYI0-F1
#
_cell.length_a   1.000
_cell.length_b   1.000
_cell.length_c   1.000
_cell.angle_alpha   90.00
_cell.angle_beta   90.00
_cell.angle_gamma   90.00
#
_symmetry.space_group_name_H-M   'P 1'
#
loop_
_entity.id
_entity.type
_entity.pdbx_description
1 polymer ?
#
loop_
_entity_poly.entity_id
_entity_poly.type
_entity_poly.pdbx_seq_one_letter_code
_entity_poly.pdbx_strand_id
1 'polypeptide(L)' 'MSVSGLKSELKFLVSIFDPNHERFRIIDWKPDELSCQFNVTGEKLLIIHCNIT' A
#
# COMPACT_ATOMS: atom_id res chain seq x y z
N MET A 1 19.51 6.42 8.45
CA MET A 1 18.14 5.99 8.80
C MET A 1 18.03 4.51 8.51
N SER A 2 17.67 3.71 9.51
CA SER A 2 17.71 2.25 9.40
C SER A 2 16.59 1.74 8.51
N VAL A 3 16.94 1.25 7.32
CA VAL A 3 16.11 0.49 6.36
C VAL A 3 15.27 -0.65 7.00
N SER A 4 15.60 -1.04 8.23
CA SER A 4 14.92 -2.05 9.05
C SER A 4 13.53 -1.61 9.57
N GLY A 5 13.33 -0.31 9.81
CA GLY A 5 12.04 0.23 10.30
C GLY A 5 10.98 0.23 9.20
N LEU A 6 11.37 0.70 8.02
CA LEU A 6 10.51 0.83 6.85
C LEU A 6 9.87 -0.49 6.42
N LYS A 7 10.62 -1.59 6.43
CA LYS A 7 10.08 -2.93 6.13
C LYS A 7 9.03 -3.37 7.15
N SER A 8 9.16 -2.97 8.41
CA SER A 8 8.21 -3.31 9.48
C SER A 8 6.95 -2.46 9.38
N GLU A 9 7.09 -1.18 9.03
CA GLU A 9 5.97 -0.28 8.76
C GLU A 9 5.19 -0.70 7.51
N LEU A 10 5.87 -1.13 6.44
CA LEU A 10 5.24 -1.67 5.24
C LEU A 10 4.46 -2.96 5.54
N LYS A 11 5.07 -3.89 6.29
CA LYS A 11 4.36 -5.08 6.76
C LYS A 11 3.16 -4.75 7.63
N PHE A 12 3.28 -3.71 8.47
CA PHE A 12 2.17 -3.25 9.30
C PHE A 12 1.04 -2.69 8.43
N LEU A 13 1.35 -1.82 7.46
CA LEU A 13 0.36 -1.30 6.51
C LEU A 13 -0.33 -2.44 5.76
N VAL A 14 0.40 -3.43 5.24
CA VAL A 14 -0.18 -4.63 4.61
C VAL A 14 -1.03 -5.46 5.56
N SER A 15 -0.68 -5.50 6.85
CA SER A 15 -1.47 -6.19 7.85
C SER A 15 -2.75 -5.45 8.24
N ILE A 16 -2.78 -4.11 8.14
CA ILE A 16 -3.97 -3.28 8.40
C ILE A 16 -4.89 -3.26 7.18
N PHE A 17 -4.31 -3.24 5.99
CA PHE A 17 -5.02 -3.13 4.73
C PHE A 17 -5.04 -4.48 4.01
N ASP A 18 -6.09 -5.28 4.31
CA ASP A 18 -6.30 -6.57 3.68
C ASP A 18 -6.37 -6.44 2.14
N PRO A 19 -5.79 -7.38 1.37
CA PRO A 19 -5.86 -7.36 -0.09
C PRO A 19 -7.29 -7.42 -0.63
N ASN A 20 -8.27 -7.83 0.17
CA ASN A 20 -9.69 -7.88 -0.20
C ASN A 20 -10.49 -6.68 0.32
N HIS A 21 -9.84 -5.67 0.88
CA HIS A 21 -10.56 -4.50 1.37
C HIS A 21 -11.37 -3.87 0.22
N GLU A 22 -12.61 -3.55 0.53
CA GLU A 22 -13.62 -3.04 -0.40
C GLU A 22 -13.25 -1.69 -1.04
N ARG A 23 -12.40 -0.91 -0.35
CA ARG A 23 -12.03 0.47 -0.74
C ARG A 23 -10.54 0.71 -0.99
N PHE A 24 -9.64 -0.10 -0.44
CA PHE A 24 -8.19 0.17 -0.50
C PHE A 24 -7.39 -1.12 -0.44
N ARG A 25 -6.66 -1.46 -1.50
CA ARG A 25 -5.89 -2.70 -1.59
C ARG A 25 -4.44 -2.37 -1.86
N ILE A 26 -3.52 -2.98 -1.14
CA ILE A 26 -2.10 -2.86 -1.48
C ILE A 26 -1.80 -3.88 -2.59
N ILE A 27 -1.36 -3.39 -3.75
CA ILE A 27 -1.06 -4.23 -4.92
C ILE A 27 0.39 -4.73 -4.84
N ASP A 28 1.31 -3.84 -4.51
CA ASP A 28 2.74 -4.13 -4.41
C ASP A 28 3.38 -3.23 -3.36
N TRP A 29 4.42 -3.74 -2.71
CA TRP A 29 5.20 -2.97 -1.77
C TRP A 29 6.67 -3.33 -1.90
N LYS A 30 7.49 -2.29 -2.04
CA LYS A 30 8.95 -2.30 -2.09
C LYS A 30 9.47 -1.42 -0.96
N PRO A 31 10.74 -1.59 -0.55
CA PRO A 31 11.33 -0.72 0.45
C PRO A 31 11.16 0.77 0.11
N ASP A 32 11.35 1.14 -1.15
CA ASP A 32 11.33 2.54 -1.59
C ASP A 32 10.00 2.98 -2.23
N GLU A 33 9.05 2.06 -2.46
CA GLU A 33 7.79 2.35 -3.15
C GLU A 33 6.62 1.49 -2.65
N LEU A 34 5.45 2.10 -2.43
CA LEU A 34 4.21 1.42 -2.07
C LEU A 34 3.15 1.69 -3.15
N SER A 35 2.66 0.62 -3.79
CA SER A 35 1.61 0.68 -4.80
C SER A 35 0.27 0.23 -4.22
N CYS A 36 -0.69 1.15 -4.22
CA CYS A 36 -2.01 0.94 -3.65
C CYS A 36 -3.11 1.17 -4.68
N GLN A 37 -4.19 0.41 -4.58
CA GLN A 37 -5.42 0.56 -5.35
C GLN A 37 -6.53 1.10 -4.46
N PHE A 38 -7.16 2.20 -4.86
CA PHE A 38 -8.35 2.72 -4.22
C PHE A 38 -9.57 2.46 -5.10
N ASN A 39 -10.61 1.91 -4.49
CA ASN A 39 -11.92 1.78 -5.11
C ASN A 39 -12.80 2.94 -4.63
N VAL A 40 -12.87 4.01 -5.42
CA VAL A 40 -13.52 5.26 -5.01
C VAL A 40 -15.04 5.20 -5.15
N THR A 41 -15.54 4.41 -6.11
CA THR A 41 -16.99 4.38 -6.43
C THR A 41 -17.46 3.06 -7.05
N GLY A 42 -16.81 1.92 -6.77
CA GLY A 42 -17.21 0.60 -7.28
C GLY A 42 -16.87 0.34 -8.75
N GLU A 43 -16.81 1.40 -9.57
CA GLU A 43 -16.54 1.31 -11.03
C GLU A 43 -15.16 1.85 -11.43
N LYS A 44 -14.53 2.67 -10.56
CA LYS A 44 -13.26 3.32 -10.85
C LYS A 44 -12.20 2.95 -9.83
N LEU A 45 -11.21 2.20 -10.31
CA LEU A 45 -10.01 1.85 -9.57
C LEU A 45 -8.94 2.90 -9.84
N LEU A 46 -8.47 3.56 -8.79
CA LEU A 46 -7.31 4.45 -8.84
C LEU A 46 -6.10 3.70 -8.32
N ILE A 47 -5.00 3.74 -9.05
CA ILE A 47 -3.73 3.16 -8.61
C ILE A 47 -2.82 4.33 -8.23
N ILE A 48 -2.31 4.30 -7.01
CA ILE A 48 -1.41 5.31 -6.46
C ILE A 48 -0.07 4.64 -6.16
N HIS A 49 1.00 5.20 -6.72
CA HIS A 49 2.37 4.83 -6.42
C HIS A 49 2.93 5.88 -5.45
N CYS A 50 3.23 5.45 -4.22
CA CYS A 50 3.84 6.30 -3.20
C CYS A 50 5.32 5.97 -3.13
N ASN A 51 6.19 6.92 -3.46
CA ASN A 51 7.62 6.78 -3.23
C ASN A 51 7.94 7.14 -1.77
N ILE A 52 8.60 6.26 -1.05
CA ILE A 52 8.94 6.45 0.36
C ILE A 52 10.39 6.96 0.44
N THR A 53 10.56 8.28 0.50
CA THR A 53 11.86 8.96 0.69
C THR A 53 12.15 9.26 2.15
#